data_AF-A0AAP0GD77-F1
#
_entry.id   AF-A0AAP0GD77-F1
#
_cell.length_a   1.000
_cell.length_b   1.000
_cell.length_c   1.000
_cell.angle_alpha   90.00
_cell.angle_beta   90.00
_cell.angle_gamma   90.00
#
_symmetry.space_group_name_H-M   'P 1'
#
loop_
_entity.id
_entity.type
_entity.pdbx_description
1 polymer ?
#
loop_
_entity_poly.entity_id
_entity_poly.type
_entity_poly.pdbx_seq_one_letter_code
_entity_poly.pdbx_strand_id
1 'polypeptide(L)'
;MAEHDLTSRIAPHLDRHLVFPILEFLQERQLYADGEILKVKIDLLSQTNMVDYAMDIHKSLYRTEEVPQEMMDRRGDVVARLKSLEEAAAPLISFLQNATLVQELRADKQYNLQMLNDKFQIGAKEVEALYQYAKFQFECGNYSGAADYLYQYRALCTNNDRSLSALWGKLAAEILMQNWDIALEELNHLKEIIDSKSFASPLYQLQNRIWLMHWSLFIFFNHENGRNAIIDLFFQDRYLNAIQTNANHLLRYVATAMIVNKRRRNMLKELIKVIQLENHAYNDPIIEFLECLYINYNFEGAQKKLKECEHVSSLYATF
;
A
#
# COMPACT_ATOMS: atom_id res chain seq x y z
N MET A 1 23.61 -3.62 -8.56
CA MET A 1 22.33 -4.13 -8.01
C MET A 1 21.75 -3.15 -6.98
N ALA A 2 22.49 -2.76 -5.93
CA ALA A 2 22.04 -1.75 -4.96
C ALA A 2 21.80 -0.34 -5.54
N GLU A 3 22.52 0.07 -6.60
CA GLU A 3 22.34 1.41 -7.23
C GLU A 3 20.99 1.61 -7.93
N HIS A 4 20.27 0.52 -8.23
CA HIS A 4 18.95 0.55 -8.86
C HIS A 4 17.81 0.24 -7.88
N ASP A 5 18.11 0.23 -6.57
CA ASP A 5 17.09 0.08 -5.54
C ASP A 5 16.25 1.35 -5.44
N LEU A 6 14.93 1.18 -5.63
CA LEU A 6 13.94 2.25 -5.55
C LEU A 6 13.25 2.29 -4.18
N THR A 7 13.62 1.42 -3.24
CA THR A 7 12.99 1.32 -1.91
C THR A 7 12.99 2.65 -1.18
N SER A 8 14.10 3.41 -1.25
CA SER A 8 14.18 4.76 -0.63
C SER A 8 13.24 5.80 -1.25
N ARG A 9 12.87 5.64 -2.53
CA ARG A 9 11.94 6.53 -3.24
C ARG A 9 10.49 6.07 -3.12
N ILE A 10 10.27 4.77 -2.97
CA ILE A 10 8.94 4.17 -2.88
C ILE A 10 8.42 4.20 -1.43
N ALA A 11 9.28 3.95 -0.44
CA ALA A 11 8.90 3.88 0.98
C ALA A 11 8.17 5.14 1.49
N PRO A 12 8.53 6.38 1.12
CA PRO A 12 7.78 7.58 1.54
C PRO A 12 6.33 7.64 1.03
N HIS A 13 5.98 6.85 0.01
CA HIS A 13 4.65 6.77 -0.57
C HIS A 13 3.84 5.56 -0.10
N LEU A 14 4.42 4.72 0.76
CA LEU A 14 3.80 3.51 1.29
C LEU A 14 3.47 3.65 2.78
N ASP A 15 2.53 2.83 3.23
CA ASP A 15 2.34 2.62 4.65
C ASP A 15 3.53 1.84 5.23
N ARG A 16 3.87 2.12 6.49
CA ARG A 16 4.94 1.45 7.24
C ARG A 16 4.83 -0.07 7.16
N HIS A 17 3.62 -0.61 7.25
CA HIS A 17 3.42 -2.06 7.21
C HIS A 17 3.73 -2.66 5.83
N LEU A 18 3.48 -1.90 4.74
CA LEU A 18 3.76 -2.32 3.37
C LEU A 18 5.25 -2.26 2.99
N VAL A 19 6.08 -1.61 3.82
CA VAL A 19 7.54 -1.59 3.64
C VAL A 19 8.18 -2.89 4.13
N PHE A 20 7.58 -3.63 5.06
CA PHE A 20 8.16 -4.87 5.59
C PHE A 20 8.36 -5.96 4.52
N PRO A 21 7.37 -6.28 3.66
CA PRO A 21 7.57 -7.27 2.60
C PRO A 21 8.72 -6.89 1.65
N ILE A 22 8.89 -5.59 1.37
CA ILE A 22 10.01 -5.09 0.56
C ILE A 22 11.34 -5.34 1.27
N LEU A 23 11.44 -5.03 2.58
CA LEU A 23 12.65 -5.26 3.36
C LEU A 23 12.99 -6.75 3.53
N GLU A 24 11.98 -7.62 3.66
CA GLU A 24 12.15 -9.08 3.66
C GLU A 24 12.71 -9.57 2.32
N PHE A 25 12.16 -9.09 1.20
CA PHE A 25 12.69 -9.40 -0.12
C PHE A 25 14.16 -8.95 -0.30
N LEU A 26 14.51 -7.74 0.16
CA LEU A 26 15.89 -7.25 0.11
C LEU A 26 16.85 -8.13 0.94
N GLN A 27 16.36 -8.67 2.06
CA GLN A 27 17.10 -9.57 2.93
C GLN A 27 17.31 -10.94 2.28
N GLU A 28 16.27 -11.55 1.72
CA GLU A 28 16.37 -12.83 1.00
C GLU A 28 17.34 -12.77 -0.18
N ARG A 29 17.37 -11.63 -0.88
CA ARG A 29 18.27 -11.40 -2.02
C ARG A 29 19.71 -11.04 -1.61
N GLN A 30 19.97 -10.84 -0.31
CA GLN A 30 21.28 -10.47 0.23
C GLN A 30 21.91 -9.26 -0.49
N LEU A 31 21.07 -8.28 -0.85
CA LEU A 31 21.51 -7.08 -1.56
C LEU A 31 22.26 -6.11 -0.65
N TYR A 32 21.92 -6.14 0.63
CA TYR A 32 22.55 -5.38 1.71
C TYR A 32 22.96 -6.32 2.83
N ALA A 33 23.82 -5.84 3.73
CA ALA A 33 24.19 -6.61 4.90
C ALA A 33 22.96 -6.82 5.80
N ASP A 34 22.72 -8.06 6.25
CA ASP A 34 21.57 -8.40 7.10
C ASP A 34 21.48 -7.49 8.33
N GLY A 35 22.61 -7.12 8.92
CA GLY A 35 22.66 -6.23 10.09
C GLY A 35 22.15 -4.81 9.81
N GLU A 36 22.25 -4.30 8.58
CA GLU A 36 21.71 -2.99 8.20
C GLU A 36 20.20 -3.07 7.98
N ILE A 37 19.71 -4.11 7.29
CA ILE A 37 18.28 -4.32 7.08
C ILE A 37 17.56 -4.53 8.41
N LEU A 38 18.11 -5.35 9.30
CA LEU A 38 17.54 -5.59 10.63
C LEU A 38 17.49 -4.32 11.48
N LYS A 39 18.50 -3.43 11.40
CA LYS A 39 18.45 -2.11 12.06
C LYS A 39 17.33 -1.23 11.50
N VAL A 40 17.17 -1.18 10.18
CA VAL A 40 16.08 -0.42 9.54
C VAL A 40 14.72 -0.99 9.94
N LYS A 41 14.58 -2.32 10.00
CA LYS A 41 13.36 -2.98 10.48
C LYS A 41 13.04 -2.58 11.93
N ILE A 42 14.03 -2.57 12.83
CA ILE A 42 13.85 -2.13 14.23
C ILE A 42 13.43 -0.66 14.31
N ASP A 43 14.05 0.23 13.54
CA ASP A 43 13.70 1.65 13.53
C ASP A 43 12.26 1.87 13.04
N LEU A 44 11.86 1.15 11.98
CA LEU A 44 10.50 1.18 11.46
C LEU A 44 9.48 0.62 12.47
N LEU A 45 9.85 -0.45 13.18
CA LEU A 45 9.04 -1.06 14.24
C LEU A 45 8.96 -0.22 15.51
N SER A 46 9.94 0.64 15.78
CA SER A 46 9.94 1.50 16.96
C SER A 46 8.75 2.47 16.97
N GLN A 47 8.19 2.76 15.79
CA GLN A 47 7.04 3.62 15.56
C GLN A 47 5.73 2.84 15.35
N THR A 48 5.76 1.51 15.34
CA THR A 48 4.57 0.64 15.26
C THR A 48 4.36 -0.12 16.57
N ASN A 49 3.16 -0.67 16.77
CA ASN A 49 2.83 -1.42 17.99
C ASN A 49 3.12 -2.93 17.85
N MET A 50 3.86 -3.35 16.83
CA MET A 50 4.27 -4.75 16.62
C MET A 50 5.47 -5.12 17.50
N VAL A 51 5.28 -5.04 18.81
CA VAL A 51 6.35 -5.21 19.80
C VAL A 51 6.92 -6.62 19.77
N ASP A 52 6.08 -7.65 19.59
CA ASP A 52 6.53 -9.05 19.53
C ASP A 52 7.48 -9.30 18.34
N TYR A 53 7.14 -8.77 17.15
CA TYR A 53 8.01 -8.86 15.97
C TYR A 53 9.29 -8.04 16.13
N ALA A 54 9.23 -6.87 16.78
CA ALA A 54 10.42 -6.08 17.11
C ALA A 54 11.38 -6.82 18.06
N MET A 55 10.84 -7.52 19.06
CA MET A 55 11.62 -8.34 19.99
C MET A 55 12.32 -9.49 19.26
N ASP A 56 11.63 -10.17 18.34
CA ASP A 56 12.23 -11.29 17.59
C ASP A 56 13.33 -10.83 16.61
N ILE A 57 13.16 -9.66 15.98
CA ILE A 57 14.21 -9.05 15.16
C ILE A 57 15.40 -8.61 16.02
N HIS A 58 15.16 -8.05 17.20
CA HIS A 58 16.24 -7.66 18.11
C HIS A 58 17.06 -8.88 18.57
N LYS A 59 16.38 -9.98 18.93
CA LYS A 59 17.03 -11.25 19.26
C LYS A 59 17.88 -11.77 18.10
N SER A 60 17.35 -11.69 16.88
CA SER A 60 18.05 -12.12 15.67
C SER A 60 19.28 -11.27 15.35
N LEU A 61 19.21 -9.95 15.58
CA LEU A 61 20.29 -9.01 15.31
C LEU A 61 21.47 -9.18 16.28
N TYR A 62 21.19 -9.26 17.59
CA TYR A 62 22.24 -9.34 18.62
C TYR A 62 22.63 -10.78 18.97
N ARG A 63 21.88 -11.78 18.47
CA ARG A 63 22.01 -13.21 18.85
C ARG A 63 21.93 -13.41 20.35
N THR A 64 21.06 -12.64 21.00
CA THR A 64 20.85 -12.65 22.45
C THR A 64 19.37 -12.88 22.72
N GLU A 65 19.03 -13.70 23.72
CA GLU A 65 17.65 -13.87 24.17
C GLU A 65 17.15 -12.68 25.03
N GLU A 66 18.09 -11.82 25.48
CA GLU A 66 17.79 -10.66 26.30
C GLU A 66 17.14 -9.55 25.47
N VAL A 67 15.86 -9.34 25.73
CA VAL A 67 15.09 -8.22 25.22
C VAL A 67 15.22 -7.04 26.19
N PRO A 68 15.46 -5.81 25.70
CA PRO A 68 15.50 -4.62 26.55
C PRO A 68 14.21 -4.47 27.37
N GLN A 69 14.36 -4.10 28.64
CA GLN A 69 13.24 -3.90 29.57
C GLN A 69 12.22 -2.88 29.03
N GLU A 70 12.69 -1.85 28.31
CA GLU A 70 11.83 -0.86 27.63
C GLU A 70 10.84 -1.49 26.63
N MET A 71 11.24 -2.54 25.90
CA MET A 71 10.34 -3.23 24.97
C MET A 71 9.29 -4.07 25.71
N MET A 72 9.64 -4.65 26.87
CA MET A 72 8.69 -5.39 27.69
C MET A 72 7.65 -4.46 28.33
N ASP A 73 8.07 -3.27 28.78
CA ASP A 73 7.15 -2.27 29.33
C ASP A 73 6.20 -1.75 28.24
N ARG A 74 6.71 -1.44 27.04
CA ARG A 74 5.89 -1.07 25.88
C ARG A 74 4.88 -2.16 25.52
N ARG A 75 5.26 -3.44 25.60
CA ARG A 75 4.32 -4.55 25.37
C ARG A 75 3.17 -4.51 26.38
N GLY A 76 3.46 -4.25 27.65
CA GLY A 76 2.45 -4.08 28.70
C GLY A 76 1.46 -2.96 28.38
N ASP A 77 1.97 -1.79 27.98
CA ASP A 77 1.17 -0.63 27.61
C ASP A 77 0.29 -0.89 26.38
N VAL A 78 0.87 -1.52 25.34
CA VAL A 78 0.15 -1.87 24.11
C VAL A 78 -0.99 -2.84 24.42
N VAL A 79 -0.75 -3.87 25.23
CA VAL A 79 -1.78 -4.85 25.61
C VAL A 79 -2.87 -4.22 26.49
N ALA A 80 -2.50 -3.34 27.42
CA ALA A 80 -3.47 -2.62 28.25
C ALA A 80 -4.37 -1.71 27.41
N ARG A 81 -3.78 -0.99 26.44
CA ARG A 81 -4.52 -0.14 25.51
C ARG A 81 -5.43 -0.95 24.59
N LEU A 82 -4.96 -2.10 24.10
CA LEU A 82 -5.77 -3.02 23.30
C LEU A 82 -7.04 -3.43 24.05
N LYS A 83 -6.90 -3.87 25.30
CA LYS A 83 -8.05 -4.27 26.14
C LYS A 83 -9.03 -3.12 26.38
N SER A 84 -8.53 -1.92 26.67
CA SER A 84 -9.40 -0.76 26.88
C SER A 84 -10.20 -0.38 25.63
N LEU A 85 -9.59 -0.49 24.45
CA LEU A 85 -10.25 -0.19 23.18
C LEU A 85 -11.23 -1.31 22.79
N GLU A 86 -10.88 -2.56 23.09
CA GLU A 86 -11.76 -3.71 22.90
C GLU A 86 -13.01 -3.60 23.78
N GLU A 87 -12.87 -3.25 25.06
CA GLU A 87 -14.00 -3.02 25.97
C GLU A 87 -14.88 -1.86 25.50
N ALA A 88 -14.28 -0.78 24.98
CA ALA A 88 -15.02 0.35 24.43
C ALA A 88 -15.76 0.01 23.12
N ALA A 89 -15.19 -0.87 22.29
CA ALA A 89 -15.79 -1.33 21.04
C ALA A 89 -16.72 -2.55 21.22
N ALA A 90 -16.68 -3.25 22.35
CA ALA A 90 -17.41 -4.48 22.62
C ALA A 90 -18.93 -4.37 22.37
N PRO A 91 -19.64 -3.28 22.78
CA PRO A 91 -21.06 -3.14 22.48
C PRO A 91 -21.34 -3.16 20.98
N LEU A 92 -20.51 -2.47 20.19
CA LEU A 92 -20.65 -2.42 18.75
C LEU A 92 -20.22 -3.73 18.08
N ILE A 93 -19.14 -4.38 18.55
CA ILE A 93 -18.70 -5.69 18.04
C ILE A 93 -19.78 -6.74 18.28
N SER A 94 -20.39 -6.76 19.48
CA SER A 94 -21.49 -7.69 19.80
C SER A 94 -22.72 -7.46 18.92
N PHE A 95 -23.01 -6.20 18.56
CA PHE A 95 -24.06 -5.88 17.60
C PHE A 95 -23.71 -6.38 16.19
N LEU A 96 -22.47 -6.18 15.75
CA LEU A 96 -21.99 -6.55 14.42
C LEU A 96 -21.87 -8.07 14.22
N GLN A 97 -21.64 -8.84 15.30
CA GLN A 97 -21.67 -10.31 15.26
C GLN A 97 -23.07 -10.89 15.03
N ASN A 98 -24.14 -10.10 15.29
CA ASN A 98 -25.51 -10.55 15.07
C ASN A 98 -25.93 -10.30 13.62
N ALA A 99 -25.83 -11.34 12.79
CA ALA A 99 -26.17 -11.30 11.36
C ALA A 99 -27.61 -10.80 11.07
N THR A 100 -28.55 -11.00 11.99
CA THR A 100 -29.94 -10.50 11.88
C THR A 100 -30.04 -8.99 12.03
N LEU A 101 -29.23 -8.39 12.89
CA LEU A 101 -29.22 -6.94 13.13
C LEU A 101 -28.45 -6.20 12.03
N VAL A 102 -27.44 -6.83 11.44
CA VAL A 102 -26.72 -6.30 10.27
C VAL A 102 -27.61 -6.29 9.02
N GLN A 103 -28.52 -7.25 8.87
CA GLN A 103 -29.52 -7.25 7.79
C GLN A 103 -30.61 -6.17 7.96
N GLU A 104 -30.86 -5.69 9.19
CA GLU A 104 -31.75 -4.54 9.41
C GLU A 104 -31.13 -3.20 8.99
N LEU A 105 -29.81 -3.14 8.78
CA LEU A 105 -29.13 -1.93 8.32
C LEU A 105 -29.60 -1.57 6.91
N ARG A 106 -30.11 -0.35 6.75
CA ARG A 106 -30.56 0.18 5.47
C ARG A 106 -29.40 0.85 4.73
N ALA A 107 -29.60 1.16 3.44
CA ALA A 107 -28.64 1.97 2.67
C ALA A 107 -28.45 3.40 3.23
N ASP A 108 -29.38 3.88 4.05
CA ASP A 108 -29.32 5.21 4.65
C ASP A 108 -28.51 5.20 5.96
N LYS A 109 -27.31 5.79 5.88
CA LYS A 109 -26.33 5.86 6.96
C LYS A 109 -26.82 6.69 8.16
N GLN A 110 -27.64 7.71 7.92
CA GLN A 110 -28.16 8.57 9.00
C GLN A 110 -29.24 7.84 9.79
N TYR A 111 -30.08 7.07 9.10
CA TYR A 111 -31.08 6.22 9.74
C TYR A 111 -30.45 5.11 10.57
N ASN A 112 -29.38 4.47 10.07
CA ASN A 112 -28.66 3.44 10.81
C ASN A 112 -28.05 3.99 12.11
N LEU A 113 -27.46 5.19 12.09
CA LEU A 113 -26.92 5.84 13.29
C LEU A 113 -28.03 6.21 14.29
N GLN A 114 -29.19 6.68 13.83
CA GLN A 114 -30.32 6.97 14.71
C GLN A 114 -30.90 5.69 15.31
N MET A 115 -31.08 4.62 14.53
CA MET A 115 -31.57 3.34 15.03
C MET A 115 -30.62 2.72 16.07
N LEU A 116 -29.31 2.82 15.84
CA LEU A 116 -28.28 2.36 16.77
C LEU A 116 -28.26 3.16 18.07
N ASN A 117 -28.45 4.48 17.98
CA ASN A 117 -28.51 5.34 19.15
C ASN A 117 -29.79 5.11 19.97
N ASP A 118 -30.93 4.97 19.30
CA ASP A 118 -32.23 4.81 19.95
C ASP A 118 -32.42 3.41 20.57
N LYS A 119 -31.95 2.34 19.90
CA LYS A 119 -32.13 0.96 20.39
C LYS A 119 -30.98 0.45 21.25
N PHE A 120 -29.75 0.88 20.99
CA PHE A 120 -28.54 0.30 21.61
C PHE A 120 -27.66 1.32 22.35
N GLN A 121 -28.03 2.61 22.36
CA GLN A 121 -27.20 3.71 22.88
C GLN A 121 -25.80 3.78 22.24
N ILE A 122 -25.68 3.21 21.03
CA ILE A 122 -24.44 3.25 20.23
C ILE A 122 -24.48 4.55 19.43
N GLY A 123 -23.67 5.51 19.86
CA GLY A 123 -23.52 6.80 19.20
C GLY A 123 -22.28 6.86 18.30
N ALA A 124 -21.95 8.08 17.88
CA ALA A 124 -20.76 8.36 17.07
C ALA A 124 -19.43 8.07 17.83
N LYS A 125 -19.47 7.95 19.15
CA LYS A 125 -18.29 7.69 20.00
C LYS A 125 -17.85 6.24 19.90
N GLU A 126 -18.78 5.30 19.89
CA GLU A 126 -18.54 3.86 19.79
C GLU A 126 -18.09 3.50 18.37
N VAL A 127 -18.63 4.19 17.36
CA VAL A 127 -18.16 4.08 15.96
C VAL A 127 -16.72 4.59 15.82
N GLU A 128 -16.38 5.71 16.45
CA GLU A 128 -15.00 6.21 16.49
C GLU A 128 -14.08 5.28 17.32
N ALA A 129 -14.58 4.68 18.39
CA ALA A 129 -13.85 3.69 19.18
C ALA A 129 -13.52 2.44 18.34
N LEU A 130 -14.45 1.98 17.48
CA LEU A 130 -14.19 0.89 16.53
C LEU A 130 -13.12 1.27 15.51
N TYR A 131 -13.12 2.50 15.00
CA TYR A 131 -12.05 2.96 14.11
C TYR A 131 -10.69 2.95 14.81
N GLN A 132 -10.63 3.44 16.05
CA GLN A 132 -9.40 3.42 16.85
C GLN A 132 -8.95 1.99 17.16
N TYR A 133 -9.89 1.10 17.47
CA TYR A 133 -9.64 -0.32 17.70
C TYR A 133 -9.13 -1.02 16.43
N ALA A 134 -9.78 -0.81 15.28
CA ALA A 134 -9.35 -1.36 14.00
C ALA A 134 -7.96 -0.86 13.59
N LYS A 135 -7.69 0.43 13.81
CA LYS A 135 -6.34 0.99 13.61
C LYS A 135 -5.32 0.34 14.53
N PHE A 136 -5.68 0.13 15.80
CA PHE A 136 -4.79 -0.52 16.76
C PHE A 136 -4.52 -1.99 16.40
N GLN A 137 -5.53 -2.72 15.96
CA GLN A 137 -5.40 -4.09 15.44
C GLN A 137 -4.47 -4.15 14.22
N PHE A 138 -4.61 -3.18 13.29
CA PHE A 138 -3.69 -3.03 12.16
C PHE A 138 -2.25 -2.77 12.61
N GLU A 139 -2.04 -1.83 13.54
CA GLU A 139 -0.73 -1.50 14.11
C GLU A 139 -0.11 -2.67 14.90
N CYS A 140 -0.92 -3.61 15.40
CA CYS A 140 -0.48 -4.85 16.06
C CYS A 140 -0.22 -6.00 15.09
N GLY A 141 -0.57 -5.85 13.80
CA GLY A 141 -0.37 -6.87 12.77
C GLY A 141 -1.55 -7.82 12.54
N ASN A 142 -2.71 -7.59 13.17
CA ASN A 142 -3.94 -8.35 12.92
C ASN A 142 -4.74 -7.72 11.76
N TYR A 143 -4.32 -8.04 10.54
CA TYR A 143 -4.88 -7.43 9.32
C TYR A 143 -6.29 -7.94 9.00
N SER A 144 -6.60 -9.22 9.25
CA SER A 144 -7.93 -9.78 8.94
C SER A 144 -9.03 -9.13 9.79
N GLY A 145 -8.82 -9.04 11.10
CA GLY A 145 -9.76 -8.35 11.99
C GLY A 145 -9.89 -6.86 11.64
N ALA A 146 -8.78 -6.19 11.33
CA ALA A 146 -8.80 -4.79 10.93
C ALA A 146 -9.61 -4.55 9.64
N ALA A 147 -9.46 -5.41 8.62
CA ALA A 147 -10.21 -5.29 7.37
C ALA A 147 -11.73 -5.41 7.59
N ASP A 148 -12.16 -6.38 8.40
CA ASP A 148 -13.57 -6.60 8.74
C ASP A 148 -14.16 -5.41 9.51
N TYR A 149 -13.45 -4.92 10.53
CA TYR A 149 -13.90 -3.78 11.32
C TYR A 149 -13.94 -2.49 10.49
N LEU A 150 -12.99 -2.26 9.58
CA LEU A 150 -12.99 -1.10 8.69
C LEU A 150 -14.12 -1.17 7.65
N TYR A 151 -14.45 -2.35 7.15
CA TYR A 151 -15.60 -2.56 6.28
C TYR A 151 -16.91 -2.22 7.00
N GLN A 152 -17.07 -2.73 8.22
CA GLN A 152 -18.24 -2.43 9.07
C GLN A 152 -18.31 -0.94 9.44
N TYR A 153 -17.18 -0.33 9.77
CA TYR A 153 -17.09 1.11 10.01
C TYR A 153 -17.55 1.94 8.80
N ARG A 154 -17.18 1.54 7.57
CA ARG A 154 -17.59 2.24 6.34
C ARG A 154 -19.10 2.24 6.11
N ALA A 155 -19.78 1.15 6.49
CA ALA A 155 -21.24 1.05 6.41
C ALA A 155 -21.94 2.04 7.36
N LEU A 156 -21.30 2.37 8.49
CA LEU A 156 -21.86 3.21 9.55
C LEU A 156 -21.39 4.67 9.50
N CYS A 157 -20.22 4.94 8.89
CA CYS A 157 -19.61 6.26 8.91
C CYS A 157 -20.27 7.24 7.93
N THR A 158 -20.66 8.41 8.44
CA THR A 158 -21.19 9.55 7.69
C THR A 158 -20.11 10.57 7.28
N ASN A 159 -18.91 10.48 7.86
CA ASN A 159 -17.82 11.39 7.55
C ASN A 159 -17.01 10.92 6.32
N ASN A 160 -16.96 11.76 5.30
CA ASN A 160 -16.28 11.47 4.04
C ASN A 160 -14.76 11.31 4.16
N ASP A 161 -14.10 11.99 5.09
CA ASP A 161 -12.64 11.92 5.24
C ASP A 161 -12.20 10.69 6.05
N ARG A 162 -12.98 10.34 7.08
CA ARG A 162 -12.78 9.10 7.83
C ARG A 162 -13.12 7.87 6.99
N SER A 163 -14.15 7.95 6.15
CA SER A 163 -14.46 6.92 5.15
C SER A 163 -13.30 6.69 4.19
N LEU A 164 -12.65 7.76 3.70
CA LEU A 164 -11.47 7.63 2.85
C LEU A 164 -10.29 6.98 3.59
N SER A 165 -10.05 7.38 4.85
CA SER A 165 -8.97 6.82 5.66
C SER A 165 -9.21 5.34 5.98
N ALA A 166 -10.45 4.95 6.26
CA ALA A 166 -10.84 3.55 6.47
C ALA A 166 -10.65 2.72 5.20
N LEU A 167 -10.91 3.29 4.02
CA LEU A 167 -10.70 2.62 2.74
C LEU A 167 -9.21 2.34 2.48
N TRP A 168 -8.34 3.31 2.76
CA TRP A 168 -6.89 3.10 2.71
C TRP A 168 -6.43 2.02 3.68
N GLY A 169 -6.93 2.03 4.92
CA GLY A 169 -6.60 1.00 5.91
C GLY A 169 -7.06 -0.40 5.48
N LYS A 170 -8.26 -0.51 4.91
CA LYS A 170 -8.77 -1.79 4.38
C LYS A 170 -7.89 -2.27 3.22
N LEU A 171 -7.58 -1.40 2.26
CA LEU A 171 -6.71 -1.73 1.14
C LEU A 171 -5.34 -2.22 1.61
N ALA A 172 -4.72 -1.54 2.59
CA ALA A 172 -3.44 -1.96 3.15
C ALA A 172 -3.54 -3.35 3.79
N ALA A 173 -4.61 -3.61 4.55
CA ALA A 173 -4.84 -4.90 5.18
C ALA A 173 -5.01 -6.04 4.16
N GLU A 174 -5.79 -5.82 3.09
CA GLU A 174 -5.98 -6.82 2.03
C GLU A 174 -4.69 -7.11 1.24
N ILE A 175 -3.87 -6.08 0.99
CA ILE A 175 -2.55 -6.25 0.35
C ILE A 175 -1.64 -7.11 1.25
N LEU A 176 -1.61 -6.84 2.56
CA LEU A 176 -0.78 -7.59 3.52
C LEU A 176 -1.27 -9.03 3.71
N MET A 177 -2.58 -9.28 3.56
CA MET A 177 -3.17 -10.62 3.55
C MET A 177 -3.03 -11.35 2.20
N GLN A 178 -2.48 -10.70 1.17
CA GLN A 178 -2.33 -11.23 -0.18
C GLN A 178 -3.66 -11.58 -0.89
N ASN A 179 -4.75 -10.91 -0.51
CA ASN A 179 -6.07 -11.09 -1.11
C ASN A 179 -6.23 -10.17 -2.34
N TRP A 180 -5.62 -10.55 -3.47
CA TRP A 180 -5.50 -9.68 -4.64
C TRP A 180 -6.83 -9.30 -5.31
N ASP A 181 -7.82 -10.21 -5.31
CA ASP A 181 -9.13 -9.96 -5.93
C ASP A 181 -9.91 -8.87 -5.19
N ILE A 182 -10.00 -8.99 -3.86
CA ILE A 182 -10.67 -8.01 -3.00
C ILE A 182 -9.90 -6.69 -3.00
N ALA A 183 -8.56 -6.75 -2.97
CA ALA A 183 -7.72 -5.55 -3.04
C ALA A 183 -7.94 -4.78 -4.35
N LEU A 184 -8.17 -5.48 -5.47
CA LEU A 184 -8.47 -4.84 -6.76
C LEU A 184 -9.83 -4.12 -6.74
N GLU A 185 -10.85 -4.72 -6.14
CA GLU A 185 -12.17 -4.09 -5.97
C GLU A 185 -12.07 -2.83 -5.10
N GLU A 186 -11.41 -2.91 -3.95
CA GLU A 186 -11.21 -1.77 -3.06
C GLU A 186 -10.36 -0.66 -3.70
N LEU A 187 -9.37 -1.04 -4.52
CA LEU A 187 -8.57 -0.09 -5.30
C LEU A 187 -9.42 0.68 -6.32
N ASN A 188 -10.32 0.00 -7.04
CA ASN A 188 -11.22 0.66 -7.99
C ASN A 188 -12.19 1.62 -7.27
N HIS A 189 -12.73 1.22 -6.11
CA HIS A 189 -13.54 2.12 -5.30
C HIS A 189 -12.77 3.33 -4.78
N LEU A 190 -11.52 3.13 -4.35
CA LEU A 190 -10.66 4.22 -3.90
C LEU A 190 -10.34 5.19 -5.04
N LYS A 191 -10.05 4.66 -6.24
CA LYS A 191 -9.89 5.44 -7.46
C LYS A 191 -11.11 6.29 -7.75
N GLU A 192 -12.31 5.70 -7.76
CA GLU A 192 -13.57 6.42 -8.01
C GLU A 192 -13.77 7.57 -7.03
N ILE A 193 -13.46 7.38 -5.74
CA ILE A 193 -13.60 8.41 -4.72
C ILE A 193 -12.56 9.53 -4.92
N ILE A 194 -11.31 9.19 -5.24
CA ILE A 194 -10.23 10.17 -5.48
C ILE A 194 -10.51 10.99 -6.76
N ASP A 195 -11.11 10.37 -7.78
CA ASP A 195 -11.42 11.03 -9.04
C ASP A 195 -12.74 11.80 -9.04
N SER A 196 -13.70 11.42 -8.18
CA SER A 196 -14.99 12.12 -8.01
C SER A 196 -14.92 13.25 -6.99
N LYS A 197 -14.10 13.14 -5.94
CA LYS A 197 -13.93 14.21 -4.95
C LYS A 197 -13.12 15.37 -5.53
N SER A 198 -13.71 16.57 -5.49
CA SER A 198 -12.94 17.80 -5.54
C SER A 198 -12.30 18.03 -4.16
N PHE A 199 -11.03 17.70 -4.02
CA PHE A 199 -10.29 18.00 -2.79
C PHE A 199 -10.07 19.51 -2.67
N ALA A 200 -10.04 20.01 -1.43
CA ALA A 200 -9.80 21.43 -1.17
C ALA A 200 -8.46 21.94 -1.72
N SER A 201 -7.47 21.05 -1.87
CA SER A 201 -6.16 21.35 -2.46
C SER A 201 -5.84 20.40 -3.61
N PRO A 202 -5.54 20.91 -4.83
CA PRO A 202 -5.08 20.11 -5.95
C PRO A 202 -3.79 19.32 -5.65
N LEU A 203 -2.92 19.85 -4.77
CA LEU A 203 -1.69 19.15 -4.35
C LEU A 203 -2.01 17.88 -3.54
N TYR A 204 -3.01 17.95 -2.66
CA TYR A 204 -3.44 16.80 -1.87
C TYR A 204 -4.08 15.72 -2.76
N GLN A 205 -4.84 16.12 -3.78
CA GLN A 205 -5.35 15.18 -4.77
C GLN A 205 -4.23 14.51 -5.58
N LEU A 206 -3.22 15.29 -5.99
CA LEU A 206 -2.04 14.76 -6.69
C LEU A 206 -1.30 13.73 -5.83
N GLN A 207 -1.09 14.03 -4.55
CA GLN A 207 -0.44 13.11 -3.60
C GLN A 207 -1.22 11.80 -3.44
N ASN A 208 -2.56 11.86 -3.29
CA ASN A 208 -3.39 10.66 -3.21
C ASN A 208 -3.31 9.81 -4.48
N ARG A 209 -3.22 10.43 -5.66
CA ARG A 209 -3.01 9.69 -6.92
C ARG A 209 -1.64 9.01 -6.95
N ILE A 210 -0.59 9.69 -6.48
CA ILE A 210 0.76 9.11 -6.40
C ILE A 210 0.77 7.91 -5.47
N TRP A 211 0.17 8.02 -4.28
CA TRP A 211 0.04 6.89 -3.36
C TRP A 211 -0.75 5.74 -4.00
N LEU A 212 -1.87 6.03 -4.65
CA LEU A 212 -2.69 5.02 -5.32
C LEU A 212 -1.87 4.27 -6.37
N MET A 213 -1.08 4.98 -7.19
CA MET A 213 -0.21 4.35 -8.18
C MET A 213 0.82 3.42 -7.53
N HIS A 214 1.49 3.84 -6.47
CA HIS A 214 2.47 3.01 -5.77
C HIS A 214 1.83 1.76 -5.16
N TRP A 215 0.67 1.90 -4.52
CA TRP A 215 -0.03 0.78 -3.88
C TRP A 215 -0.61 -0.17 -4.93
N SER A 216 -1.03 0.36 -6.08
CA SER A 216 -1.53 -0.44 -7.20
C SER A 216 -0.49 -1.38 -7.79
N LEU A 217 0.81 -1.07 -7.67
CA LEU A 217 1.88 -1.94 -8.17
C LEU A 217 1.83 -3.31 -7.48
N PHE A 218 1.68 -3.35 -6.14
CA PHE A 218 1.55 -4.61 -5.39
C PHE A 218 0.42 -5.49 -5.92
N ILE A 219 -0.73 -4.89 -6.20
CA ILE A 219 -1.91 -5.64 -6.63
C ILE A 219 -1.75 -6.11 -8.07
N PHE A 220 -1.30 -5.22 -8.95
CA PHE A 220 -1.31 -5.48 -10.37
C PHE A 220 -0.18 -6.40 -10.86
N PHE A 221 0.95 -6.48 -10.14
CA PHE A 221 2.01 -7.43 -10.47
C PHE A 221 1.65 -8.86 -10.09
N ASN A 222 0.85 -9.03 -9.03
CA ASN A 222 0.40 -10.34 -8.54
C ASN A 222 -0.89 -10.86 -9.18
N HIS A 223 -1.76 -9.97 -9.67
CA HIS A 223 -3.01 -10.37 -10.30
C HIS A 223 -2.85 -10.74 -11.79
N GLU A 224 -3.48 -11.83 -12.24
CA GLU A 224 -3.36 -12.36 -13.61
C GLU A 224 -3.74 -11.34 -14.70
N ASN A 225 -4.75 -10.51 -14.45
CA ASN A 225 -5.20 -9.43 -15.34
C ASN A 225 -4.62 -8.04 -14.99
N GLY A 226 -3.82 -7.94 -13.93
CA GLY A 226 -3.33 -6.65 -13.40
C GLY A 226 -2.47 -5.88 -14.40
N ARG A 227 -1.75 -6.58 -15.29
CA ARG A 227 -0.88 -5.97 -16.32
C ARG A 227 -1.62 -5.08 -17.32
N ASN A 228 -2.86 -5.42 -17.67
CA ASN A 228 -3.69 -4.56 -18.53
C ASN A 228 -4.18 -3.35 -17.72
N ALA A 229 -4.56 -3.56 -16.47
CA ALA A 229 -5.07 -2.53 -15.58
C ALA A 229 -4.01 -1.47 -15.22
N ILE A 230 -2.72 -1.84 -15.06
CA ILE A 230 -1.61 -0.87 -14.92
C ILE A 230 -1.59 0.06 -16.12
N ILE A 231 -1.59 -0.50 -17.32
CA ILE A 231 -1.49 0.29 -18.55
C ILE A 231 -2.70 1.22 -18.65
N ASP A 232 -3.91 0.71 -18.40
CA ASP A 232 -5.14 1.52 -18.46
C ASP A 232 -5.22 2.61 -17.39
N LEU A 233 -4.63 2.40 -16.21
CA LEU A 233 -4.63 3.38 -15.13
C LEU A 233 -3.55 4.45 -15.35
N PHE A 234 -2.31 4.05 -15.64
CA PHE A 234 -1.16 4.94 -15.69
C PHE A 234 -1.16 5.83 -16.95
N PHE A 235 -1.79 5.38 -18.05
CA PHE A 235 -1.94 6.19 -19.27
C PHE A 235 -3.10 7.20 -19.21
N GLN A 236 -3.89 7.23 -18.15
CA GLN A 236 -4.89 8.30 -17.99
C GLN A 236 -4.16 9.63 -17.73
N ASP A 237 -4.53 10.69 -18.46
CA ASP A 237 -3.86 12.00 -18.42
C ASP A 237 -3.57 12.50 -17.00
N ARG A 238 -4.51 12.28 -16.08
CA ARG A 238 -4.42 12.68 -14.67
C ARG A 238 -3.28 11.99 -13.91
N TYR A 239 -3.05 10.71 -14.20
CA TYR A 239 -2.04 9.87 -13.57
C TYR A 239 -0.69 10.02 -14.28
N LEU A 240 -0.71 10.16 -15.62
CA LEU A 240 0.49 10.48 -16.39
C LEU A 240 1.14 11.79 -15.93
N ASN A 241 0.35 12.83 -15.72
CA ASN A 241 0.84 14.10 -15.17
C ASN A 241 1.47 13.93 -13.78
N ALA A 242 0.93 13.02 -12.95
CA ALA A 242 1.46 12.75 -11.62
C ALA A 242 2.81 12.03 -11.68
N ILE A 243 2.98 11.12 -12.64
CA ILE A 243 4.25 10.42 -12.91
C ILE A 243 5.31 11.45 -13.36
N GLN A 244 4.97 12.28 -14.34
CA GLN A 244 5.86 13.31 -14.92
C GLN A 244 6.38 14.33 -13.90
N THR A 245 5.58 14.64 -12.89
CA THR A 245 5.89 15.72 -11.94
C THR A 245 6.70 15.22 -10.73
N ASN A 246 6.28 14.12 -10.11
CA ASN A 246 6.76 13.73 -8.78
C ASN A 246 7.21 12.26 -8.67
N ALA A 247 6.92 11.40 -9.66
CA ALA A 247 7.07 9.94 -9.52
C ALA A 247 7.60 9.27 -10.80
N ASN A 248 8.65 9.84 -11.37
CA ASN A 248 9.25 9.44 -12.64
C ASN A 248 9.75 7.99 -12.63
N HIS A 249 10.15 7.48 -11.46
CA HIS A 249 10.58 6.08 -11.29
C HIS A 249 9.46 5.06 -11.56
N LEU A 250 8.19 5.49 -11.57
CA LEU A 250 7.08 4.62 -11.92
C LEU A 250 7.10 4.20 -13.40
N LEU A 251 7.72 4.99 -14.28
CA LEU A 251 7.86 4.66 -15.70
C LEU A 251 8.58 3.33 -15.92
N ARG A 252 9.52 2.99 -15.05
CA ARG A 252 10.24 1.71 -15.07
C ARG A 252 9.27 0.52 -15.00
N TYR A 253 8.28 0.58 -14.12
CA TYR A 253 7.27 -0.49 -13.96
C TYR A 253 6.32 -0.55 -15.14
N VAL A 254 5.88 0.61 -15.64
CA VAL A 254 5.01 0.69 -16.84
C VAL A 254 5.73 0.13 -18.08
N ALA A 255 7.00 0.48 -18.27
CA ALA A 255 7.84 -0.03 -19.35
C ALA A 255 7.94 -1.56 -19.29
N THR A 256 8.21 -2.13 -18.12
CA THR A 256 8.25 -3.60 -17.98
C THR A 256 6.91 -4.26 -18.23
N ALA A 257 5.82 -3.73 -17.67
CA ALA A 257 4.48 -4.29 -17.86
C ALA A 257 4.10 -4.30 -19.36
N MET A 258 4.50 -3.25 -20.09
CA MET A 258 4.26 -3.12 -21.52
C MET A 258 5.13 -4.04 -22.39
N ILE A 259 6.41 -4.22 -22.06
CA ILE A 259 7.30 -5.14 -22.79
C ILE A 259 6.80 -6.58 -22.66
N VAL A 260 6.36 -6.97 -21.46
CA VAL A 260 5.83 -8.31 -21.18
C VAL A 260 4.47 -8.52 -21.87
N ASN A 261 3.64 -7.46 -21.97
CA ASN A 261 2.30 -7.55 -22.54
C ASN A 261 2.28 -7.33 -24.08
N LYS A 262 2.29 -8.45 -24.82
CA LYS A 262 2.29 -8.44 -26.29
C LYS A 262 1.02 -7.86 -26.95
N ARG A 263 -0.10 -7.73 -26.22
CA ARG A 263 -1.40 -7.32 -26.80
C ARG A 263 -1.56 -5.81 -27.00
N ARG A 264 -0.78 -4.97 -26.30
CA ARG A 264 -0.96 -3.51 -26.23
C ARG A 264 0.15 -2.70 -26.92
N ARG A 265 0.81 -3.28 -27.94
CA ARG A 265 1.94 -2.65 -28.67
C ARG A 265 1.64 -1.26 -29.25
N ASN A 266 0.38 -0.94 -29.53
CA ASN A 266 -0.01 0.37 -30.09
C ASN A 266 0.31 1.53 -29.13
N MET A 267 0.15 1.30 -27.83
CA MET A 267 0.43 2.28 -26.77
C MET A 267 1.94 2.49 -26.56
N LEU A 268 2.79 1.61 -27.12
CA LEU A 268 4.24 1.67 -26.93
C LEU A 268 4.83 2.93 -27.58
N LYS A 269 4.23 3.39 -28.67
CA LYS A 269 4.58 4.68 -29.29
C LYS A 269 4.33 5.87 -28.36
N GLU A 270 3.26 5.83 -27.57
CA GLU A 270 2.96 6.89 -26.61
C GLU A 270 3.90 6.82 -25.42
N LEU A 271 4.23 5.62 -24.93
CA LEU A 271 5.23 5.46 -23.88
C LEU A 271 6.58 6.05 -24.29
N ILE A 272 7.04 5.77 -25.51
CA ILE A 272 8.32 6.30 -26.02
C ILE A 272 8.32 7.83 -26.02
N LYS A 273 7.21 8.47 -26.40
CA LYS A 273 7.10 9.93 -26.36
C LYS A 273 7.23 10.47 -24.93
N VAL A 274 6.60 9.80 -23.96
CA VAL A 274 6.70 10.18 -22.54
C VAL A 274 8.13 10.01 -22.04
N ILE A 275 8.78 8.89 -22.37
CA ILE A 275 10.19 8.62 -22.03
C ILE A 275 11.11 9.70 -22.63
N GLN A 276 10.89 10.12 -23.88
CA GLN A 276 11.68 11.18 -24.52
C GLN A 276 11.56 12.51 -23.78
N LEU A 277 10.37 12.86 -23.30
CA LEU A 277 10.14 14.08 -22.54
C LEU A 277 10.81 14.03 -21.16
N GLU A 278 10.89 12.85 -20.55
CA GLU A 278 11.41 12.65 -19.20
C GLU A 278 12.90 12.23 -19.12
N ASN A 279 13.58 12.12 -20.27
CA ASN A 279 14.95 11.59 -20.34
C ASN A 279 15.98 12.40 -19.54
N HIS A 280 15.67 13.64 -19.18
CA HIS A 280 16.53 14.47 -18.34
C HIS A 280 16.40 14.19 -16.83
N ALA A 281 15.32 13.55 -16.40
CA ALA A 281 14.95 13.46 -14.99
C ALA A 281 15.21 12.08 -14.36
N TYR A 282 15.20 11.00 -15.14
CA TYR A 282 15.35 9.65 -14.60
C TYR A 282 16.03 8.70 -15.59
N ASN A 283 17.18 8.16 -15.17
CA ASN A 283 17.96 7.19 -15.93
C ASN A 283 17.78 5.80 -15.32
N ASP A 284 17.25 4.87 -16.10
CA ASP A 284 17.16 3.45 -15.75
C ASP A 284 17.52 2.59 -16.96
N PRO A 285 18.26 1.47 -16.80
CA PRO A 285 18.69 0.63 -17.91
C PRO A 285 17.54 0.12 -18.79
N ILE A 286 16.32 -0.03 -18.23
CA ILE A 286 15.15 -0.50 -18.99
C ILE A 286 14.54 0.61 -19.84
N ILE A 287 14.56 1.84 -19.34
CA ILE A 287 14.15 3.02 -20.09
C ILE A 287 15.17 3.30 -21.21
N GLU A 288 16.46 3.25 -20.88
CA GLU A 288 17.56 3.39 -21.84
C GLU A 288 17.54 2.29 -22.92
N PHE A 289 17.17 1.06 -22.55
CA PHE A 289 16.98 -0.03 -23.50
C PHE A 289 15.89 0.31 -24.53
N LEU A 290 14.73 0.80 -24.07
CA LEU A 290 13.64 1.21 -24.97
C LEU A 290 14.03 2.39 -25.85
N GLU A 291 14.79 3.34 -25.32
CA GLU A 291 15.33 4.46 -26.08
C GLU A 291 16.32 3.99 -27.16
N CYS A 292 17.27 3.12 -26.80
CA CYS A 292 18.24 2.59 -27.76
C CYS A 292 17.54 1.85 -28.91
N LEU A 293 16.47 1.11 -28.60
CA LEU A 293 15.76 0.29 -29.57
C LEU A 293 14.85 1.10 -30.50
N TYR A 294 14.10 2.06 -29.97
CA TYR A 294 13.04 2.76 -30.72
C TYR A 294 13.39 4.18 -31.18
N ILE A 295 14.39 4.82 -30.57
CA ILE A 295 14.78 6.20 -30.89
C ILE A 295 16.10 6.20 -31.64
N ASN A 296 17.12 5.59 -31.04
CA ASN A 296 18.49 5.63 -31.57
C ASN A 296 18.77 4.51 -32.58
N TYR A 297 17.89 3.50 -32.67
CA TYR A 297 18.05 2.29 -33.49
C TYR A 297 19.43 1.63 -33.31
N ASN A 298 20.00 1.74 -32.10
CA ASN A 298 21.32 1.21 -31.76
C ASN A 298 21.16 -0.17 -31.11
N PHE A 299 21.23 -1.21 -31.94
CA PHE A 299 21.05 -2.59 -31.49
C PHE A 299 22.21 -3.11 -30.63
N GLU A 300 23.44 -2.62 -30.82
CA GLU A 300 24.57 -3.00 -29.97
C GLU A 300 24.45 -2.40 -28.56
N GLY A 301 24.05 -1.13 -28.48
CA GLY A 301 23.74 -0.47 -27.21
C GLY A 301 22.57 -1.15 -26.49
N ALA A 302 21.51 -1.46 -27.22
CA ALA A 302 20.35 -2.19 -26.69
C ALA A 302 20.75 -3.58 -26.16
N GLN A 303 21.63 -4.32 -26.84
CA GLN A 303 22.08 -5.63 -26.36
C GLN A 303 22.90 -5.55 -25.07
N LYS A 304 23.77 -4.54 -24.93
CA LYS A 304 24.51 -4.30 -23.68
C LYS A 304 23.55 -3.93 -22.55
N LYS A 305 22.60 -3.03 -22.82
CA LYS A 305 21.58 -2.61 -21.85
C LYS A 305 20.67 -3.77 -21.45
N LEU A 306 20.33 -4.69 -22.35
CA LEU A 306 19.54 -5.88 -22.01
C LEU A 306 20.26 -6.78 -20.98
N LYS A 307 21.58 -6.93 -21.08
CA LYS A 307 22.37 -7.65 -20.06
C LYS A 307 22.34 -6.93 -18.72
N GLU A 308 22.39 -5.60 -18.71
CA GLU A 308 22.21 -4.80 -17.49
C GLU A 308 20.77 -4.95 -16.94
N CYS A 309 19.77 -4.98 -17.81
CA CYS A 309 18.37 -5.21 -17.45
C CYS A 309 18.15 -6.57 -16.79
N GLU A 310 18.90 -7.61 -17.14
CA GLU A 310 18.79 -8.93 -16.49
C GLU A 310 19.18 -8.85 -15.00
N HIS A 311 20.25 -8.10 -14.69
CA HIS A 311 20.68 -7.85 -13.32
C HIS A 311 19.65 -7.00 -12.57
N VAL A 312 19.02 -6.04 -13.25
CA VAL A 312 17.98 -5.15 -12.69
C VAL A 312 16.62 -5.85 -12.57
N SER A 313 16.32 -6.82 -13.43
CA SER A 313 15.06 -7.59 -13.46
C SER A 313 14.90 -8.51 -12.25
N SER A 314 16.02 -8.98 -11.68
CA SER A 314 16.01 -9.73 -10.43
C SER A 314 15.46 -8.93 -9.22
N LEU A 315 15.43 -7.59 -9.32
CA LEU A 315 14.85 -6.65 -8.35
C LEU A 315 13.36 -6.33 -8.62
N TYR A 316 12.69 -7.00 -9.57
CA TYR A 316 11.26 -6.78 -9.82
C TYR A 316 10.35 -7.75 -9.10
N ALA A 317 10.92 -8.83 -8.54
CA ALA A 317 10.18 -9.74 -7.66
C ALA A 317 9.91 -9.12 -6.26
N THR A 318 10.09 -7.80 -6.13
CA THR A 318 9.83 -7.00 -4.93
C THR A 318 8.34 -6.68 -4.74
N PHE A 319 7.51 -6.95 -5.75
CA PHE A 319 6.06 -6.78 -5.70
C PHE A 319 5.34 -8.09 -5.97
#